data_AF-A0A1X0SZQ6-F1
#
_entry.id   AF-A0A1X0SZQ6-F1
#
_cell.length_a   1.000
_cell.length_b   1.000
_cell.length_c   1.000
_cell.angle_alpha   90.00
_cell.angle_beta   90.00
_cell.angle_gamma   90.00
#
_symmetry.space_group_name_H-M   'P 1'
#
loop_
_entity.id
_entity.type
_entity.pdbx_description
1 polymer ?
#
loop_
_entity_poly.entity_id
_entity_poly.type
_entity_poly.pdbx_seq_one_letter_code
_entity_poly.pdbx_strand_id
1 'polypeptide(L)'
;METDEERAEYEFNEADGWVSTGDIAEKRAMLKQAALRILDDTARQQISISISEHDLARLKTKAAERGMPYESLIDTILHEYAKG
;
A
#
# COMPACT_ATOMS: atom_id res chain seq x y z
N MET A 1 -42.11 -15.67 -23.13
CA MET A 1 -42.08 -14.33 -23.74
C MET A 1 -41.02 -13.60 -22.97
N GLU A 2 -39.82 -13.55 -23.54
CA GLU A 2 -38.75 -12.65 -23.11
C GLU A 2 -39.33 -11.24 -23.26
N THR A 3 -39.35 -10.44 -22.20
CA THR A 3 -40.00 -9.13 -22.24
C THR A 3 -39.17 -8.20 -23.13
N ASP A 4 -39.81 -7.28 -23.85
CA ASP A 4 -39.12 -6.30 -24.71
C ASP A 4 -38.06 -5.49 -23.92
N GLU A 5 -38.21 -5.42 -22.59
CA GLU A 5 -37.25 -4.81 -21.66
C GLU A 5 -35.94 -5.61 -21.54
N GLU A 6 -36.00 -6.96 -21.42
CA GLU A 6 -34.82 -7.82 -21.32
C GLU A 6 -34.00 -7.75 -22.62
N ARG A 7 -34.65 -7.73 -23.78
CA ARG A 7 -33.98 -7.62 -25.08
C ARG A 7 -33.28 -6.28 -25.27
N ALA A 8 -33.91 -5.18 -24.85
CA ALA A 8 -33.34 -3.84 -24.93
C ALA A 8 -32.10 -3.70 -24.02
N GLU A 9 -32.09 -4.36 -22.85
CA GLU A 9 -30.94 -4.37 -21.95
C GLU A 9 -29.75 -5.15 -22.55
N TYR A 10 -30.01 -6.29 -23.20
CA TYR A 10 -29.00 -7.06 -23.93
C TYR A 10 -28.39 -6.28 -25.10
N GLU A 11 -29.22 -5.63 -25.94
CA GLU A 11 -28.75 -4.82 -27.07
C GLU A 11 -27.94 -3.59 -26.60
N PHE A 12 -28.34 -2.95 -25.50
CA PHE A 12 -27.59 -1.84 -24.91
C PHE A 12 -26.25 -2.28 -24.29
N ASN A 13 -26.17 -3.52 -23.78
CA ASN A 13 -24.93 -4.07 -23.23
C ASN A 13 -23.93 -4.47 -24.33
N GLU A 14 -24.42 -5.06 -25.44
CA GLU A 14 -23.59 -5.42 -26.61
C GLU A 14 -23.14 -4.20 -27.42
N ALA A 15 -23.94 -3.14 -27.46
CA ALA A 15 -23.46 -1.85 -27.93
C ALA A 15 -22.49 -1.29 -26.88
N ASP A 16 -21.22 -1.07 -27.22
CA ASP A 16 -20.17 -0.46 -26.37
C ASP A 16 -20.47 1.02 -25.94
N GLY A 17 -21.74 1.38 -25.72
CA GLY A 17 -22.26 2.69 -25.35
C GLY A 17 -22.15 3.03 -23.87
N TRP A 18 -21.33 2.30 -23.11
CA TRP A 18 -21.04 2.61 -21.71
C TRP A 18 -20.37 3.98 -21.60
N VAL A 19 -21.15 5.00 -21.24
CA VAL A 19 -20.62 6.33 -20.91
C VAL A 19 -20.36 6.35 -19.41
N SER A 20 -19.09 6.51 -19.03
CA SER A 20 -18.72 6.55 -17.63
C SER A 20 -19.35 7.78 -16.96
N THR A 21 -20.27 7.54 -16.03
CA THR A 21 -20.96 8.58 -15.28
C THR A 21 -20.19 8.90 -14.00
N GLY A 22 -19.57 10.08 -13.97
CA GLY A 22 -18.89 10.63 -12.79
C GLY A 22 -17.69 11.49 -13.13
N ASP A 23 -17.09 12.14 -12.13
CA ASP A 23 -15.85 12.90 -12.33
C ASP A 23 -14.64 11.95 -12.40
N ILE A 24 -14.44 11.35 -13.57
CA ILE A 24 -13.34 10.42 -13.86
C ILE A 24 -12.00 11.13 -13.73
N ALA A 25 -11.94 12.42 -14.07
CA ALA A 25 -10.73 13.21 -14.02
C ALA A 25 -10.28 13.40 -12.55
N GLU A 26 -11.21 13.77 -11.68
CA GLU A 26 -10.97 13.90 -10.24
C GLU A 26 -10.58 12.56 -9.61
N LYS A 27 -11.33 11.48 -9.91
CA LYS A 27 -11.00 10.13 -9.41
C LYS A 27 -9.64 9.64 -9.87
N ARG A 28 -9.27 9.86 -11.14
CA ARG A 28 -7.93 9.53 -11.66
C ARG A 28 -6.84 10.33 -10.95
N ALA A 29 -7.06 11.62 -10.73
CA ALA A 29 -6.11 12.47 -10.01
C ALA A 29 -5.90 12.00 -8.57
N MET A 30 -7.00 11.70 -7.86
CA MET A 30 -6.97 11.17 -6.50
C MET A 30 -6.22 9.83 -6.41
N LEU A 31 -6.55 8.88 -7.29
CA LEU A 31 -5.89 7.57 -7.33
C LEU A 31 -4.40 7.69 -7.66
N LYS A 32 -4.03 8.58 -8.58
CA LYS A 32 -2.63 8.85 -8.93
C LYS A 32 -1.86 9.43 -7.73
N GLN A 33 -2.44 10.38 -7.00
CA GLN A 33 -1.82 10.94 -5.81
C GLN A 33 -1.66 9.90 -4.70
N ALA A 34 -2.67 9.05 -4.48
CA ALA A 34 -2.57 7.96 -3.51
C ALA A 34 -1.47 6.97 -3.88
N ALA A 35 -1.37 6.59 -5.15
CA ALA A 35 -0.33 5.70 -5.65
C ALA A 35 1.08 6.31 -5.47
N LEU A 36 1.25 7.60 -5.76
CA LEU A 36 2.53 8.30 -5.57
C LEU A 36 2.96 8.32 -4.10
N ARG A 37 2.03 8.63 -3.18
CA ARG A 37 2.33 8.60 -1.74
C ARG A 37 2.77 7.22 -1.25
N ILE A 38 2.12 6.16 -1.73
CA ILE A 38 2.52 4.80 -1.40
C ILE A 38 3.93 4.51 -1.93
N LEU A 39 4.22 4.91 -3.17
CA LEU A 39 5.54 4.71 -3.77
C LEU A 39 6.64 5.45 -2.98
N ASP A 40 6.40 6.69 -2.59
CA ASP A 40 7.32 7.48 -1.77
C ASP A 40 7.55 6.83 -0.39
N ASP A 41 6.49 6.34 0.27
CA ASP A 41 6.59 5.63 1.57
C ASP A 41 7.29 4.26 1.44
N THR A 42 7.31 3.64 0.26
CA THR A 42 8.01 2.38 0.02
C THR A 42 9.49 2.54 -0.36
N ALA A 43 9.95 3.77 -0.58
CA ALA A 43 11.35 4.02 -0.92
C ALA A 43 12.25 3.71 0.29
N ARG A 44 12.94 2.57 0.25
CA ARG A 44 13.89 2.17 1.30
C ARG A 44 15.28 2.68 0.99
N GLN A 45 15.88 3.38 1.95
CA GLN A 45 17.29 3.78 1.88
C GLN A 45 18.13 2.87 2.79
N GLN A 46 19.23 2.34 2.25
CA GLN A 46 20.18 1.56 3.04
C GLN A 46 21.10 2.50 3.83
N ILE A 47 21.25 2.21 5.12
CA ILE A 47 22.17 2.93 6.02
C ILE A 47 23.14 1.94 6.66
N SER A 48 24.39 2.34 6.82
CA SER A 48 25.40 1.57 7.57
C SER A 48 25.57 2.20 8.95
N ILE A 49 25.38 1.40 10.00
CA ILE A 49 25.52 1.84 11.39
C ILE A 49 26.52 0.94 12.13
N SER A 50 27.30 1.54 13.03
CA SER A 50 28.16 0.81 13.96
C SER A 50 27.49 0.75 15.33
N ILE A 51 27.37 -0.45 15.89
CA ILE A 51 26.81 -0.68 17.23
C ILE A 51 27.72 -1.62 18.03
N SER A 52 27.63 -1.56 19.35
CA SER A 52 28.41 -2.47 20.21
C SER A 52 27.91 -3.92 20.05
N GLU A 53 28.81 -4.89 20.18
CA GLU A 53 28.44 -6.32 20.12
C GLU A 53 27.41 -6.70 21.20
N HIS A 54 27.56 -6.11 22.39
CA HIS A 54 26.65 -6.33 23.51
C HIS A 54 25.24 -5.82 23.20
N ASP A 55 25.10 -4.64 22.58
CA ASP A 55 23.79 -4.11 22.21
C ASP A 55 23.16 -4.89 21.06
N LEU A 56 23.96 -5.32 20.08
CA LEU A 56 23.48 -6.20 19.02
C LEU A 56 22.93 -7.51 19.59
N ALA A 57 23.63 -8.12 20.56
CA ALA A 57 23.14 -9.32 21.23
C ALA A 57 21.81 -9.09 21.95
N ARG A 58 21.68 -7.97 22.67
CA ARG A 58 20.41 -7.60 23.35
C ARG A 58 19.27 -7.36 22.37
N LEU A 59 19.54 -6.72 21.22
CA LEU A 59 18.54 -6.51 20.17
C LEU A 59 18.08 -7.84 19.59
N LYS A 60 19.00 -8.77 19.32
CA LYS A 60 18.68 -10.13 18.85
C LYS A 60 17.80 -10.88 19.85
N THR A 61 18.12 -10.82 21.14
CA THR A 61 17.30 -11.44 22.19
C THR A 61 15.88 -10.86 22.21
N LYS A 62 15.75 -9.53 22.22
CA LYS A 62 14.43 -8.87 22.20
C LYS A 62 13.62 -9.19 20.96
N ALA A 63 14.28 -9.31 19.81
CA ALA A 63 13.62 -9.67 18.57
C ALA A 63 13.13 -11.13 18.60
N ALA A 64 13.94 -12.05 19.13
CA ALA A 64 13.57 -13.44 19.33
C ALA A 64 12.38 -13.60 20.29
N GLU A 65 12.35 -12.85 21.40
CA GLU A 65 11.21 -12.82 22.33
C GLU A 65 9.90 -12.40 21.64
N ARG A 66 10.00 -11.51 20.65
CA ARG A 66 8.87 -11.03 19.84
C ARG A 66 8.58 -11.92 18.61
N GLY A 67 9.38 -12.96 18.37
CA GLY A 67 9.25 -13.83 17.21
C GLY A 67 9.51 -13.12 15.88
N MET A 68 10.37 -12.10 15.84
CA MET A 68 10.66 -11.31 14.64
C MET A 68 12.18 -11.19 14.38
N PRO A 69 12.60 -10.87 13.13
CA PRO A 69 13.99 -10.52 12.84
C PRO A 69 14.45 -9.27 13.59
N TYR A 70 15.73 -9.20 13.95
CA TYR A 70 16.27 -8.05 14.70
C TYR A 70 16.35 -6.80 13.83
N GLU A 71 16.51 -6.94 12.52
CA GLU A 71 16.45 -5.85 11.54
C GLU A 71 15.06 -5.21 11.55
N SER A 72 13.99 -6.02 11.54
CA SER A 72 12.62 -5.52 11.61
C SER A 72 12.31 -4.81 12.94
N LEU A 73 12.93 -5.26 14.03
CA LEU A 73 12.82 -4.58 15.33
C LEU A 73 13.50 -3.21 15.28
N ILE A 74 14.67 -3.11 14.66
CA ILE A 74 15.39 -1.84 14.46
C ILE A 74 14.54 -0.88 13.62
N ASP A 75 13.98 -1.36 12.50
CA ASP A 75 13.09 -0.55 11.64
C ASP A 75 11.89 -0.02 12.42
N THR A 76 11.27 -0.84 13.26
CA THR A 76 10.11 -0.44 14.07
C THR A 76 10.49 0.67 15.05
N ILE A 77 11.62 0.53 15.74
CA ILE A 77 12.12 1.54 16.70
C ILE A 77 12.41 2.86 15.99
N LEU A 78 13.07 2.82 14.82
CA LEU A 78 13.38 4.02 14.04
C LEU A 78 12.10 4.74 13.58
N HIS A 79 11.11 3.98 13.13
CA HIS A 79 9.81 4.52 12.70
C HIS A 79 9.02 5.15 13.85
N GLU A 80 8.98 4.47 15.01
CA GLU A 80 8.35 5.01 16.23
C GLU A 80 9.02 6.31 16.67
N TYR A 81 10.36 6.37 16.62
CA TYR A 81 11.11 7.57 17.00
C TYR A 81 10.96 8.72 16.00
N ALA A 82 10.89 8.44 14.70
CA ALA A 82 10.76 9.46 13.65
C ALA A 82 9.33 10.03 13.52
N LYS A 83 8.31 9.27 13.92
CA LYS A 83 6.90 9.72 13.93
C LYS A 83 6.53 10.55 15.16
N GLY A 84 7.37 10.54 16.20
CA GLY A 84 7.21 11.29 17.44
C GLY A 84 7.48 12.79 17.29
#